data_AF-A0A3C1JSI6-F1
#
_entry.id   AF-A0A3C1JSI6-F1
#
_cell.length_a   1.000
_cell.length_b   1.000
_cell.length_c   1.000
_cell.angle_alpha   90.00
_cell.angle_beta   90.00
_cell.angle_gamma   90.00
#
_symmetry.space_group_name_H-M   'P 1'
#
loop_
_entity.id
_entity.type
_entity.pdbx_description
1 polymer ?
#
loop_
_entity_poly.entity_id
_entity_poly.type
_entity_poly.pdbx_seq_one_letter_code
_entity_poly.pdbx_strand_id
1 'polypeptide(L)'
;MSTLTSALDGVLRRTTEAAGGVPGVVTILTDRQGTIHEGSAGVRAVGSSDAMTPDTILSLFSCTKAITGVALMQCVEDGLVSLDDRADRHVPEISRTQVLDGFDPDGTPRLRPPTTPI
;
A
#
# COMPACT_ATOMS: atom_id res chain seq x y z
N MET A 1 -7.89 -29.68 1.75
CA MET A 1 -8.14 -28.37 2.36
C MET A 1 -7.60 -28.26 3.79
N SER A 2 -7.85 -29.21 4.70
CA SER A 2 -7.40 -29.14 6.11
C SER A 2 -5.88 -28.97 6.30
N THR A 3 -5.05 -29.60 5.46
CA THR A 3 -3.58 -29.48 5.56
C THR A 3 -3.07 -28.08 5.22
N LEU A 4 -3.68 -27.40 4.23
CA LEU A 4 -3.27 -26.05 3.83
C LEU A 4 -3.64 -25.03 4.91
N THR A 5 -4.88 -25.05 5.39
CA THR A 5 -5.35 -24.20 6.48
C THR A 5 -4.45 -24.34 7.72
N SER A 6 -4.21 -25.58 8.15
CA SER A 6 -3.35 -25.84 9.32
C SER A 6 -1.91 -25.35 9.11
N ALA A 7 -1.36 -25.49 7.89
CA ALA A 7 -0.05 -24.96 7.56
C ALA A 7 -0.01 -23.42 7.63
N LEU A 8 -1.03 -22.74 7.08
CA LEU A 8 -1.16 -21.28 7.09
C LEU A 8 -1.32 -20.75 8.51
N ASP A 9 -2.23 -21.31 9.31
CA ASP A 9 -2.41 -20.93 10.72
C ASP A 9 -1.12 -21.15 11.53
N GLY A 10 -0.40 -22.22 11.22
CA GLY A 10 0.92 -22.49 11.78
C GLY A 10 1.96 -21.41 11.45
N VAL A 11 1.91 -20.82 10.25
CA VAL A 11 2.76 -19.66 9.88
C VAL A 11 2.37 -18.45 10.71
N LEU A 12 1.07 -18.11 10.79
CA LEU A 12 0.60 -16.93 11.54
C LEU A 12 1.05 -16.97 12.99
N ARG A 13 0.84 -18.12 13.64
CA ARG A 13 1.24 -18.34 15.03
C ARG A 13 2.74 -18.19 15.23
N ARG A 14 3.57 -18.81 14.37
CA ARG A 14 5.03 -18.65 14.45
C ARG A 14 5.46 -17.20 14.27
N THR A 15 4.82 -16.44 13.38
CA THR A 15 5.14 -15.04 13.14
C THR A 15 4.86 -14.15 14.35
N THR A 16 3.83 -14.48 15.16
CA THR A 16 3.49 -13.71 16.38
C THR A 16 4.19 -14.21 17.64
N GLU A 17 4.54 -15.49 17.71
CA GLU A 17 5.23 -16.09 18.86
C GLU A 17 6.77 -15.96 18.80
N ALA A 18 7.33 -15.66 17.62
CA ALA A 18 8.78 -15.52 17.45
C ALA A 18 9.34 -14.31 18.22
N ALA A 19 10.54 -14.46 18.77
CA ALA A 19 11.29 -13.33 19.30
C ALA A 19 11.57 -12.31 18.18
N GLY A 20 11.13 -11.06 18.36
CA GLY A 20 11.19 -10.03 17.32
C GLY A 20 10.10 -10.15 16.24
N GLY A 21 9.09 -11.01 16.47
CA GLY A 21 7.90 -11.10 15.62
C GLY A 21 6.99 -9.87 15.70
N VAL A 22 5.92 -9.90 14.93
CA VAL A 22 4.91 -8.83 14.93
C VAL A 22 3.85 -9.09 16.01
N PRO A 23 3.23 -8.05 16.61
CA PRO A 23 2.24 -8.24 17.67
C PRO A 23 1.00 -9.00 17.20
N GLY A 24 0.59 -8.82 15.95
CA GLY A 24 -0.54 -9.52 15.35
C GLY A 24 -0.49 -9.49 13.83
N VAL A 25 -1.14 -10.46 13.20
CA VAL A 25 -1.17 -10.65 11.75
C VAL A 25 -2.55 -11.15 11.31
N VAL A 26 -2.98 -10.76 10.11
CA VAL A 26 -4.16 -11.27 9.42
C VAL A 26 -3.73 -11.73 8.03
N THR A 27 -4.29 -12.83 7.55
CA THR A 27 -4.12 -13.29 6.16
C THR A 27 -5.45 -13.69 5.56
N ILE A 28 -5.64 -13.33 4.29
CA ILE A 28 -6.75 -13.77 3.45
C ILE A 28 -6.15 -14.31 2.16
N LEU A 29 -6.51 -15.53 1.78
CA LEU A 29 -6.15 -16.17 0.52
C LEU A 29 -7.43 -16.44 -0.26
N THR A 30 -7.50 -15.96 -1.50
CA THR A 30 -8.67 -16.09 -2.38
C THR A 30 -8.24 -16.52 -3.78
N ASP A 31 -9.16 -17.16 -4.50
CA ASP A 31 -9.09 -17.38 -5.94
C ASP A 31 -10.36 -16.84 -6.64
N ARG A 32 -10.61 -17.28 -7.88
CA ARG A 32 -11.81 -16.91 -8.64
C ARG A 32 -13.09 -17.47 -8.04
N GLN A 33 -13.01 -18.56 -7.31
CA GLN A 33 -14.14 -19.30 -6.73
C GLN A 33 -14.50 -18.79 -5.34
N GLY A 34 -13.55 -18.17 -4.63
CA GLY A 34 -13.79 -17.44 -3.39
C GLY A 34 -12.62 -17.52 -2.42
N THR A 35 -12.90 -17.20 -1.16
CA THR A 35 -11.91 -17.27 -0.08
C THR A 35 -11.56 -18.73 0.24
N ILE A 36 -10.29 -19.07 0.11
CA ILE A 36 -9.71 -20.38 0.43
C ILE A 36 -9.31 -20.45 1.91
N HIS A 37 -8.83 -19.34 2.46
CA HIS A 37 -8.41 -19.23 3.86
C HIS A 37 -8.53 -17.79 4.34
N GLU A 38 -8.96 -17.64 5.59
CA GLU A 38 -8.99 -16.40 6.33
C GLU A 38 -8.58 -16.72 7.76
N GLY A 39 -7.56 -16.04 8.27
CA GLY A 39 -7.00 -16.34 9.58
C GLY A 39 -6.27 -15.14 10.17
N SER A 40 -6.14 -15.15 11.49
CA SER A 40 -5.39 -14.15 12.24
C SER A 40 -4.70 -14.77 13.46
N ALA A 41 -3.66 -14.11 13.95
CA ALA A 41 -2.98 -14.48 15.18
C ALA A 41 -2.48 -13.23 15.92
N GLY A 42 -2.26 -13.35 17.23
CA GLY A 42 -1.72 -12.30 18.08
C GLY A 42 -2.73 -11.22 18.48
N VAL A 43 -2.21 -10.04 18.82
CA VAL A 43 -2.94 -8.91 19.38
C VAL A 43 -2.80 -7.65 18.54
N ARG A 44 -3.74 -6.72 18.69
CA ARG A 44 -3.81 -5.48 17.89
C ARG A 44 -2.66 -4.52 18.14
N ALA A 45 -2.13 -4.53 19.37
CA ALA A 45 -1.05 -3.65 19.78
C ALA A 45 -0.17 -4.32 20.83
N VAL A 46 1.10 -3.94 20.88
CA VAL A 46 2.04 -4.42 21.90
C VAL A 46 1.51 -4.07 23.29
N GLY A 47 1.41 -5.08 24.16
CA GLY A 47 0.88 -4.93 25.52
C GLY A 47 -0.64 -4.88 25.63
N SER A 48 -1.39 -4.98 24.52
CA SER A 48 -2.83 -5.15 24.55
C SER A 48 -3.23 -6.62 24.66
N SER A 49 -4.40 -6.89 25.24
CA SER A 49 -5.08 -8.18 25.20
C SER A 49 -6.08 -8.31 24.05
N ASP A 50 -6.30 -7.25 23.28
CA ASP A 50 -7.28 -7.23 22.20
C ASP A 50 -6.77 -8.08 21.04
N ALA A 51 -7.52 -9.12 20.69
CA ALA A 51 -7.15 -10.04 19.63
C ALA A 51 -7.10 -9.34 18.26
N MET A 52 -6.09 -9.71 17.47
CA MET A 52 -6.08 -9.41 16.04
C MET A 52 -7.17 -10.25 15.36
N THR A 53 -8.08 -9.60 14.65
CA THR A 53 -9.17 -10.23 13.89
C THR A 53 -9.13 -9.77 12.44
N PRO A 54 -9.75 -10.50 11.49
CA PRO A 54 -9.89 -10.04 10.11
C PRO A 54 -10.56 -8.65 9.98
N ASP A 55 -11.48 -8.33 10.88
CA ASP A 55 -12.15 -7.02 10.92
C ASP A 55 -11.37 -5.91 11.66
N THR A 56 -10.12 -6.17 12.08
CA THR A 56 -9.30 -5.11 12.71
C THR A 56 -9.04 -4.00 11.70
N ILE A 57 -9.31 -2.75 12.10
CA ILE A 57 -8.94 -1.58 11.31
C ILE A 57 -7.41 -1.42 11.34
N LEU A 58 -6.80 -1.48 10.16
CA LEU A 58 -5.36 -1.36 9.97
C LEU A 58 -5.04 -0.14 9.09
N SER A 59 -3.91 0.50 9.38
CA SER A 59 -3.35 1.51 8.48
C SER A 59 -2.77 0.82 7.23
N LEU A 60 -3.40 1.02 6.08
CA LEU A 60 -2.98 0.40 4.81
C LEU A 60 -1.69 1.02 4.22
N PHE A 61 -1.31 2.22 4.65
CA PHE A 61 -0.15 2.94 4.12
C PHE A 61 -0.10 2.92 2.58
N SER A 62 1.00 2.45 1.99
CA SER A 62 1.16 2.43 0.54
C SER A 62 0.22 1.45 -0.19
N CYS A 63 -0.44 0.51 0.50
CA CYS A 63 -1.46 -0.34 -0.13
C CYS A 63 -2.65 0.48 -0.67
N THR A 64 -2.87 1.71 -0.16
CA THR A 64 -3.86 2.65 -0.71
C THR A 64 -3.63 2.97 -2.19
N LYS A 65 -2.39 2.88 -2.71
CA LYS A 65 -2.08 3.15 -4.11
C LYS A 65 -2.86 2.27 -5.08
N ALA A 66 -3.13 1.00 -4.72
CA ALA A 66 -3.94 0.11 -5.55
C ALA A 66 -5.37 0.64 -5.70
N ILE A 67 -5.96 1.13 -4.59
CA ILE A 67 -7.30 1.73 -4.58
C ILE A 67 -7.32 3.02 -5.40
N THR A 68 -6.33 3.90 -5.22
CA THR A 68 -6.20 5.14 -6.01
C THR A 68 -6.03 4.85 -7.50
N GLY A 69 -5.27 3.81 -7.88
CA GLY A 69 -5.12 3.40 -9.27
C GLY A 69 -6.45 2.94 -9.89
N VAL A 70 -7.25 2.15 -9.16
CA VAL A 70 -8.60 1.75 -9.61
C VAL A 70 -9.49 2.98 -9.80
N ALA A 71 -9.51 3.90 -8.83
CA ALA A 71 -10.30 5.13 -8.92
C ALA A 71 -9.88 6.00 -10.13
N LEU A 72 -8.58 6.10 -10.42
CA LEU A 72 -8.10 6.80 -11.61
C LEU A 72 -8.58 6.13 -12.90
N MET A 73 -8.51 4.80 -12.98
CA MET A 73 -8.96 4.06 -14.16
C MET A 73 -10.46 4.19 -14.39
N GLN A 74 -11.27 4.29 -13.33
CA GLN A 74 -12.70 4.62 -13.45
C GLN A 74 -12.90 6.00 -14.11
N CYS A 75 -12.12 7.01 -13.70
CA CYS A 75 -12.16 8.32 -14.36
C CYS A 75 -11.73 8.27 -15.83
N VAL A 76 -10.80 7.36 -16.19
CA VAL A 76 -10.40 7.13 -17.59
C VAL A 76 -11.53 6.49 -18.39
N GLU A 77 -12.18 5.46 -17.84
CA GLU A 77 -13.32 4.78 -18.46
C GLU A 77 -14.50 5.73 -18.70
N ASP A 78 -14.73 6.66 -17.77
CA ASP A 78 -15.76 7.71 -17.87
C ASP A 78 -15.36 8.88 -18.79
N GLY A 79 -14.14 8.87 -19.34
CA GLY A 79 -13.61 9.93 -20.21
C GLY A 79 -13.34 11.26 -19.51
N LEU A 80 -13.24 11.27 -18.17
CA LEU A 80 -12.96 12.47 -17.37
C LEU A 80 -11.48 12.87 -17.46
N VAL A 81 -10.58 11.89 -17.63
CA VAL A 81 -9.14 12.08 -17.80
C VAL A 81 -8.61 11.08 -18.83
N SER A 82 -7.58 11.46 -19.59
CA SER A 82 -6.79 10.52 -20.40
C SER A 82 -5.50 10.15 -19.69
N LEU A 83 -5.00 8.92 -19.88
CA LEU A 83 -3.64 8.55 -19.43
C LEU A 83 -2.54 9.33 -20.16
N ASP A 84 -2.86 9.87 -21.34
CA ASP A 84 -1.96 10.71 -22.14
C ASP A 84 -2.16 12.21 -21.87
N ASP A 85 -3.10 12.59 -20.99
CA ASP A 85 -3.21 13.98 -20.58
C ASP A 85 -1.96 14.40 -19.81
N ARG A 86 -1.53 15.65 -20.03
CA ARG A 86 -0.57 16.30 -19.14
C ARG A 86 -1.17 16.45 -17.74
N ALA A 87 -0.35 16.23 -16.71
CA ALA A 87 -0.83 16.29 -15.34
C ALA A 87 -1.20 17.73 -14.93
N ASP A 88 -0.50 18.74 -15.45
CA ASP A 88 -0.80 20.16 -15.15
C ASP A 88 -2.15 20.65 -15.66
N ARG A 89 -2.77 19.93 -16.60
CA ARG A 89 -4.16 20.18 -17.02
C ARG A 89 -5.15 19.96 -15.88
N HIS A 90 -4.85 18.99 -15.01
CA HIS A 90 -5.74 18.55 -13.93
C HIS A 90 -5.27 19.05 -12.56
N VAL A 91 -3.96 19.22 -12.37
CA VAL A 91 -3.33 19.72 -11.14
C VAL A 91 -2.32 20.82 -11.49
N PRO A 92 -2.77 22.06 -11.72
CA PRO A 92 -1.92 23.14 -12.23
C PRO A 92 -0.68 23.43 -11.39
N GLU A 93 -0.71 23.17 -10.08
CA GLU A 93 0.40 23.38 -9.16
C GLU A 93 1.61 22.50 -9.48
N ILE A 94 1.41 21.34 -10.10
CA ILE A 94 2.50 20.42 -10.43
C ILE A 94 3.50 21.03 -11.42
N SER A 95 3.03 21.96 -12.27
CA SER A 95 3.86 22.71 -13.22
C SER A 95 4.98 23.53 -12.57
N ARG A 96 4.85 23.83 -11.27
CA ARG A 96 5.88 24.56 -10.49
C ARG A 96 7.03 23.68 -10.03
N THR A 97 6.90 22.35 -10.18
CA THR A 97 7.91 21.40 -9.73
C THR A 97 9.19 21.56 -10.55
N GLN A 98 10.32 21.68 -9.86
CA GLN A 98 11.64 21.68 -10.46
C GLN A 98 12.26 20.27 -10.39
N VAL A 99 13.16 19.98 -11.32
CA VAL A 99 13.95 18.75 -11.30
C VAL A 99 15.20 19.00 -10.46
N LEU A 100 15.46 18.11 -9.49
CA LEU A 100 16.71 18.11 -8.74
C LEU A 100 17.87 17.71 -9.65
N ASP A 101 18.84 18.60 -9.83
CA ASP A 101 19.98 18.49 -10.75
C ASP A 101 21.32 18.29 -10.00
N GLY A 102 21.22 17.86 -8.74
CA GLY A 102 22.34 17.57 -7.85
C GLY A 102 22.48 18.59 -6.72
N PHE A 103 23.67 18.60 -6.11
CA PHE A 103 24.00 19.43 -4.95
C PHE A 103 25.37 20.10 -5.16
N ASP A 104 25.52 21.30 -4.64
CA ASP A 104 26.80 22.02 -4.57
C ASP A 104 27.69 21.47 -3.44
N PRO A 105 28.99 21.81 -3.38
CA PRO A 105 29.90 21.28 -2.36
C PRO A 105 29.47 21.58 -0.92
N ASP A 106 28.68 22.63 -0.70
CA ASP A 106 28.12 23.00 0.60
C ASP A 106 26.79 22.28 0.92
N GLY A 107 26.31 21.41 0.02
CA GLY A 107 25.06 20.67 0.16
C GLY A 107 23.83 21.42 -0.34
N THR A 108 23.96 22.61 -0.91
CA THR A 108 22.84 23.36 -1.48
C THR A 108 22.26 22.62 -2.70
N PRO A 109 20.95 22.38 -2.79
CA PRO A 109 20.35 21.71 -3.95
C PRO A 109 20.37 22.61 -5.18
N ARG A 110 20.86 22.08 -6.30
CA ARG A 110 20.69 22.71 -7.62
C ARG A 110 19.43 22.19 -8.27
N LEU A 111 18.61 23.11 -8.79
CA LEU A 111 17.35 22.80 -9.43
C LEU A 111 17.39 23.28 -10.88
N ARG A 112 16.68 22.57 -11.76
CA ARG A 112 16.47 22.98 -13.15
C ARG A 112 15.01 22.81 -13.56
N PRO A 113 14.53 23.52 -14.59
CA PRO A 113 13.21 23.28 -15.13
C PRO A 113 13.09 21.88 -15.77
N PRO A 114 11.88 21.28 -15.77
CA PRO A 114 11.57 20.11 -16.59
C PRO A 114 11.82 20.38 -18.08
N THR A 115 12.26 19.37 -18.84
CA THR A 115 12.51 19.49 -20.30
C THR A 115 11.24 19.43 -21.13
N THR A 116 10.15 18.92 -20.55
CA THR A 116 8.81 18.90 -21.13
C THR A 116 7.83 19.39 -20.07
N PRO A 117 6.71 20.00 -20.48
CA PRO A 117 5.66 20.35 -19.53
C PRO A 117 5.11 19.10 -18.83
N ILE A 118 4.76 19.24 -17.55
CA ILE A 118 4.30 18.15 -16.68
C ILE A 118 2.80 17.93 -16.83
#